data_AF-A0A7W0WYL4-F1
#
_entry.id   AF-A0A7W0WYL4-F1
#
_cell.length_a   1.000
_cell.length_b   1.000
_cell.length_c   1.000
_cell.angle_alpha   90.00
_cell.angle_beta   90.00
_cell.angle_gamma   90.00
#
_symmetry.space_group_name_H-M   'P 1'
#
loop_
_entity.id
_entity.type
_entity.pdbx_description
1 polymer ?
#
loop_
_entity_poly.entity_id
_entity_poly.type
_entity_poly.pdbx_seq_one_letter_code
_entity_poly.pdbx_strand_id
1 'polypeptide(L)'
;MLDEEELEGLVVAAAAQDEVAWQRLWAVIEPPLSRIIAQPRFLGRLGQREDDRRNIVVAVMARLRADSFGRLQMYLDARTSNPRLRFLSWLRVVAKRVGIDYLRSHPDYVRRHDADASRPGVWIDAGTLPPASQIFGERPPVTNRGTARELLRFAAGAIPDDQVRALELWAQSESFDDIAKALGFASAQEAEKIVRAAIERLRRRFRPTEDRLS
;
A
#
# COMPACT_ATOMS: atom_id res chain seq x y z
N MET A 1 7.49 11.72 36.68
CA MET A 1 6.53 10.66 36.27
C MET A 1 5.16 11.28 36.39
N LEU A 2 4.26 11.03 35.44
CA LEU A 2 2.87 11.45 35.60
C LEU A 2 2.27 10.68 36.76
N ASP A 3 1.62 11.38 37.67
CA ASP A 3 0.83 10.74 38.70
C ASP A 3 -0.38 10.07 38.04
N GLU A 4 -0.60 8.79 38.38
CA GLU A 4 -1.71 8.02 37.81
C GLU A 4 -3.04 8.62 38.27
N GLU A 5 -3.10 9.18 39.48
CA GLU A 5 -4.30 9.81 40.04
C GLU A 5 -4.63 11.14 39.35
N GLU A 6 -3.62 11.98 39.07
CA GLU A 6 -3.79 13.23 38.33
C GLU A 6 -4.30 12.97 36.90
N LEU A 7 -3.75 11.95 36.23
CA LEU A 7 -4.18 11.55 34.90
C LEU A 7 -5.64 11.09 34.90
N GLU A 8 -6.05 10.26 35.85
CA GLU A 8 -7.45 9.82 35.97
C GLU A 8 -8.38 11.01 36.26
N GLY A 9 -7.96 11.96 37.11
CA GLY A 9 -8.71 13.18 37.38
C GLY A 9 -8.96 14.02 36.12
N LEU A 10 -7.94 14.17 35.26
CA LEU A 10 -8.07 14.85 33.97
C LEU A 10 -9.00 14.10 33.01
N VAL A 11 -8.98 12.76 33.01
CA VAL A 11 -9.88 11.95 32.18
C VAL A 11 -11.33 12.13 32.61
N VAL A 12 -11.61 12.10 33.93
CA VAL A 12 -12.96 12.30 34.48
C VAL A 12 -13.49 13.69 34.12
N ALA A 13 -12.69 14.74 34.34
CA ALA A 13 -13.09 16.11 34.03
C ALA A 13 -13.32 16.32 32.51
N ALA A 14 -12.42 15.80 31.67
CA ALA A 14 -12.59 15.86 30.21
C ALA A 14 -13.83 15.09 29.73
N ALA A 15 -14.14 13.93 30.32
CA ALA A 15 -15.36 13.16 30.00
C ALA A 15 -16.65 13.90 30.41
N ALA A 16 -16.55 14.80 31.40
CA ALA A 16 -17.59 15.75 31.79
C ALA A 16 -17.59 17.03 30.94
N GLN A 17 -16.89 17.03 29.80
CA GLN A 17 -16.82 18.13 28.83
C GLN A 17 -16.09 19.39 29.35
N ASP A 18 -15.22 19.25 30.36
CA ASP A 18 -14.31 20.33 30.75
C ASP A 18 -13.21 20.50 29.70
N GLU A 19 -13.30 21.59 28.93
CA GLU A 19 -12.35 21.93 27.88
C GLU A 19 -10.95 22.23 28.42
N VAL A 20 -10.81 22.81 29.61
CA VAL A 20 -9.50 23.08 30.22
C VAL A 20 -8.84 21.77 30.62
N ALA A 21 -9.61 20.87 31.21
CA ALA A 21 -9.14 19.52 31.52
C ALA A 21 -8.76 18.76 30.24
N TRP A 22 -9.54 18.89 29.17
CA TRP A 22 -9.22 18.28 27.87
C TRP A 22 -7.88 18.77 27.30
N GLN A 23 -7.62 20.08 27.31
CA GLN A 23 -6.35 20.62 26.83
C GLN A 23 -5.15 20.13 27.67
N ARG A 24 -5.32 20.07 28.99
CA ARG A 24 -4.30 19.53 29.91
C ARG A 24 -4.08 18.03 29.67
N LEU A 25 -5.16 17.27 29.52
CA LEU A 25 -5.12 15.85 29.20
C LEU A 25 -4.36 15.60 27.89
N TRP A 26 -4.59 16.42 26.87
CA TRP A 26 -3.85 16.34 25.60
C TRP A 26 -2.35 16.53 25.82
N ALA A 27 -1.95 17.62 26.47
CA ALA A 27 -0.53 17.94 26.70
C ALA A 27 0.18 16.81 27.48
N VAL A 28 -0.53 16.17 28.41
CA VAL A 28 -0.02 15.05 29.21
C VAL A 28 0.09 13.75 28.40
N ILE A 29 -0.88 13.44 27.54
CA ILE A 29 -0.96 12.19 26.78
C ILE A 29 -0.06 12.19 25.55
N GLU A 30 0.12 13.34 24.90
CA GLU A 30 0.78 13.41 23.59
C GLU A 30 2.20 12.79 23.62
N PRO A 31 3.10 13.10 24.58
CA PRO A 31 4.42 12.49 24.62
C PRO A 31 4.43 10.96 24.79
N PRO A 32 3.73 10.35 25.77
CA PRO A 32 3.69 8.88 25.88
C PRO A 32 2.99 8.21 24.70
N LEU A 33 1.93 8.82 24.14
CA LEU A 33 1.25 8.27 22.97
C LEU A 33 2.15 8.25 21.73
N SER A 34 2.86 9.36 21.49
CA SER A 34 3.85 9.45 20.40
C SER A 34 4.94 8.38 20.53
N ARG A 35 5.46 8.15 21.74
CA ARG A 35 6.44 7.08 22.00
C ARG A 35 5.89 5.68 21.73
N ILE A 36 4.62 5.42 22.08
CA ILE A 36 3.96 4.14 21.78
C ILE A 36 3.86 3.93 20.27
N ILE A 37 3.42 4.96 19.53
CA ILE A 37 3.22 4.88 18.08
C ILE A 37 4.55 4.68 17.34
N ALA A 38 5.63 5.29 17.84
CA ALA A 38 6.97 5.17 17.27
C ALA A 38 7.56 3.74 17.35
N GLN A 39 6.98 2.83 18.14
CA GLN A 39 7.50 1.48 18.27
C GLN A 39 7.35 0.70 16.95
N PRO A 40 8.42 0.05 16.42
CA PRO A 40 8.36 -0.66 15.15
C PRO A 40 7.28 -1.76 15.11
N ARG A 41 7.05 -2.44 16.23
CA ARG A 41 6.03 -3.49 16.35
C ARG A 41 4.60 -2.96 16.48
N PHE A 42 4.42 -1.65 16.66
CA PHE A 42 3.10 -1.07 16.88
C PHE A 42 2.37 -0.78 15.56
N LEU A 43 2.94 0.01 14.65
CA LEU A 43 2.33 0.30 13.34
C LEU A 43 3.30 0.10 12.16
N GLY A 44 4.44 -0.56 12.39
CA GLY A 44 5.43 -0.81 11.35
C GLY A 44 5.93 0.50 10.74
N ARG A 45 5.86 0.59 9.41
CA ARG A 45 6.34 1.71 8.61
C ARG A 45 5.72 3.06 9.01
N LEU A 46 4.43 3.10 9.34
CA LEU A 46 3.73 4.32 9.75
C LEU A 46 4.32 4.94 11.02
N GLY A 47 4.69 4.11 12.00
CA GLY A 47 5.27 4.60 13.25
C GLY A 47 6.64 5.25 13.07
N GLN A 48 7.33 4.92 11.96
CA GLN A 48 8.67 5.44 11.64
C GLN A 48 8.63 6.76 10.86
N ARG A 49 7.51 7.09 10.20
CA ARG A 49 7.32 8.37 9.52
C ARG A 49 6.77 9.39 10.52
N GLU A 50 7.49 10.50 10.68
CA GLU A 50 7.14 11.50 11.70
C GLU A 50 5.77 12.14 11.45
N ASP A 51 5.47 12.50 10.21
CA ASP A 51 4.19 13.11 9.84
C ASP A 51 3.03 12.16 10.10
N ASP A 52 3.16 10.89 9.71
CA ASP A 52 2.14 9.87 9.99
C ASP A 52 1.93 9.66 11.48
N ARG A 53 3.01 9.63 12.27
CA ARG A 53 2.90 9.54 13.72
C ARG A 53 2.12 10.72 14.30
N ARG A 54 2.41 11.94 13.87
CA ARG A 54 1.69 13.16 14.31
C ARG A 54 0.22 13.10 13.90
N ASN A 55 -0.07 12.71 12.65
CA ASN A 55 -1.44 12.57 12.14
C ASN A 55 -2.23 11.53 12.93
N ILE A 56 -1.62 10.40 13.28
CA ILE A 56 -2.26 9.35 14.08
C ILE A 56 -2.54 9.85 15.51
N VAL A 57 -1.62 10.59 16.14
CA VAL A 57 -1.87 11.21 17.45
C VAL A 57 -3.09 12.14 17.37
N VAL A 58 -3.13 13.04 16.39
CA VAL A 58 -4.28 13.95 16.18
C VAL A 58 -5.57 13.16 15.96
N ALA A 59 -5.54 12.11 15.13
CA ALA A 59 -6.70 11.27 14.87
C ALA A 59 -7.18 10.52 16.13
N VAL A 60 -6.27 10.08 17.00
CA VAL A 60 -6.63 9.48 18.30
C VAL A 60 -7.34 10.50 19.17
N MET A 61 -6.78 11.70 19.30
CA MET A 61 -7.35 12.74 20.15
C MET A 61 -8.70 13.23 19.62
N ALA A 62 -8.84 13.43 18.30
CA ALA A 62 -10.12 13.74 17.66
C ALA A 62 -11.17 12.67 17.95
N ARG A 63 -10.77 11.40 17.93
CA ARG A 63 -11.65 10.27 18.22
C ARG A 63 -12.03 10.15 19.70
N LEU A 64 -11.19 10.62 20.62
CA LEU A 64 -11.53 10.71 22.04
C LEU A 64 -12.53 11.84 22.32
N ARG A 65 -12.43 12.96 21.58
CA ARG A 65 -13.33 14.10 21.69
C ARG A 65 -14.68 13.90 20.99
N ALA A 66 -14.71 13.08 19.94
CA ALA A 66 -15.92 12.78 19.18
C ALA A 66 -17.07 12.30 20.08
N ASP A 67 -18.30 12.50 19.60
CA ASP A 67 -19.54 12.08 20.28
C ASP A 67 -19.60 12.59 21.73
N SER A 68 -19.23 13.86 21.94
CA SER A 68 -19.21 14.51 23.25
C SER A 68 -18.40 13.73 24.30
N PHE A 69 -17.19 13.29 23.92
CA PHE A 69 -16.29 12.48 24.73
C PHE A 69 -16.81 11.07 25.07
N GLY A 70 -17.71 10.51 24.24
CA GLY A 70 -18.30 9.19 24.47
C GLY A 70 -17.27 8.07 24.67
N ARG A 71 -16.08 8.16 24.05
CA ARG A 71 -15.01 7.17 24.30
C ARG A 71 -14.34 7.28 25.65
N LEU A 72 -14.21 8.48 26.21
CA LEU A 72 -13.71 8.64 27.57
C LEU A 72 -14.74 8.08 28.57
N GLN A 73 -16.03 8.28 28.32
CA GLN A 73 -17.10 7.67 29.11
C GLN A 73 -17.03 6.13 29.05
N MET A 74 -16.87 5.55 27.85
CA MET A 74 -16.67 4.10 27.72
C MET A 74 -15.45 3.58 28.49
N TYR A 75 -14.37 4.38 28.59
CA TYR A 75 -13.23 4.03 29.42
C TYR A 75 -13.59 4.02 30.91
N LEU A 76 -14.28 5.06 31.40
CA LEU A 76 -14.71 5.16 32.80
C LEU A 76 -15.64 4.01 33.20
N ASP A 77 -16.56 3.62 32.31
CA ASP A 77 -17.43 2.46 32.51
C ASP A 77 -16.62 1.15 32.60
N ALA A 78 -15.65 0.98 31.69
CA ALA A 78 -14.75 -0.18 31.71
C ALA A 78 -13.86 -0.21 32.97
N ARG A 79 -13.41 0.95 33.45
CA ARG A 79 -12.63 1.10 34.68
C ARG A 79 -13.45 0.78 35.92
N THR A 80 -14.74 1.13 35.93
CA THR A 80 -15.67 0.78 37.01
C THR A 80 -15.82 -0.74 37.12
N SER A 81 -15.92 -1.42 35.97
CA SER A 81 -16.00 -2.88 35.91
C SER A 81 -14.65 -3.57 36.17
N ASN A 82 -13.53 -2.89 35.90
CA ASN A 82 -12.18 -3.40 36.09
C ASN A 82 -11.25 -2.30 36.65
N PRO A 83 -11.17 -2.17 37.99
CA PRO A 83 -10.33 -1.16 38.66
C PRO A 83 -8.82 -1.35 38.47
N ARG A 84 -8.36 -2.35 37.72
CA ARG A 84 -6.96 -2.54 37.34
C ARG A 84 -6.65 -2.05 35.93
N LEU A 85 -7.67 -1.73 35.12
CA LEU A 85 -7.50 -1.24 33.76
C LEU A 85 -6.92 0.17 33.74
N ARG A 86 -5.64 0.33 33.42
CA ARG A 86 -5.01 1.65 33.34
C ARG A 86 -5.41 2.41 32.09
N PHE A 87 -5.58 3.72 32.19
CA PHE A 87 -5.93 4.57 31.05
C PHE A 87 -4.95 4.45 29.88
N LEU A 88 -3.63 4.51 30.12
CA LEU A 88 -2.64 4.40 29.03
C LEU A 88 -2.67 3.03 28.35
N SER A 89 -2.99 1.95 29.08
CA SER A 89 -3.14 0.60 28.53
C SER A 89 -4.36 0.51 27.61
N TRP A 90 -5.48 1.09 28.04
CA TRP A 90 -6.69 1.20 27.23
C TRP A 90 -6.46 2.09 26.00
N LEU A 91 -5.82 3.24 26.18
CA LEU A 91 -5.51 4.19 25.11
C LEU A 91 -4.61 3.56 24.05
N ARG A 92 -3.67 2.69 24.44
CA ARG A 92 -2.85 1.93 23.49
C ARG A 92 -3.71 1.08 22.54
N VAL A 93 -4.79 0.48 23.04
CA VAL A 93 -5.72 -0.30 22.19
C VAL A 93 -6.49 0.62 21.25
N VAL A 94 -6.96 1.76 21.74
CA VAL A 94 -7.64 2.78 20.91
C VAL A 94 -6.71 3.27 19.81
N ALA A 95 -5.48 3.65 20.16
CA ALA A 95 -4.46 4.11 19.24
C ALA A 95 -4.11 3.07 18.18
N LYS A 96 -4.06 1.78 18.55
CA LYS A 96 -3.82 0.70 17.60
C LYS A 96 -4.96 0.61 16.58
N ARG A 97 -6.22 0.70 17.02
CA ARG A 97 -7.39 0.67 16.13
C ARG A 97 -7.39 1.88 15.19
N VAL A 98 -7.18 3.08 15.73
CA VAL A 98 -7.09 4.31 14.92
C VAL A 98 -5.94 4.24 13.92
N GLY A 99 -4.78 3.73 14.32
CA GLY A 99 -3.65 3.55 13.41
C GLY A 99 -3.91 2.54 12.28
N ILE A 100 -4.69 1.48 12.55
CA ILE A 100 -5.14 0.54 11.50
C ILE A 100 -6.15 1.21 10.56
N ASP A 101 -7.07 2.01 11.08
CA ASP A 101 -8.02 2.76 10.26
C ASP A 101 -7.27 3.77 9.37
N TYR A 102 -6.33 4.51 9.94
CA TYR A 102 -5.48 5.46 9.22
C TYR A 102 -4.66 4.77 8.13
N LEU A 103 -4.06 3.61 8.43
CA LEU A 103 -3.37 2.77 7.46
C LEU A 103 -4.27 2.41 6.27
N ARG A 104 -5.50 1.98 6.54
CA ARG A 104 -6.44 1.55 5.49
C ARG A 104 -6.90 2.69 4.59
N SER A 105 -6.90 3.92 5.10
CA SER A 105 -7.21 5.14 4.35
C SER A 105 -5.98 5.82 3.75
N HIS A 106 -4.77 5.32 4.02
CA HIS A 106 -3.53 6.01 3.65
C HIS A 106 -3.36 5.99 2.12
N PRO A 107 -3.05 7.13 1.47
CA PRO A 107 -2.91 7.19 0.01
C PRO A 107 -1.82 6.26 -0.53
N ASP A 108 -0.70 6.17 0.18
CA ASP A 108 0.41 5.25 -0.13
C ASP A 108 0.09 3.77 0.20
N TYR A 109 -1.09 3.44 0.74
CA TYR A 109 -1.47 2.07 1.08
C TYR A 109 -2.55 1.55 0.13
N VAL A 110 -2.15 0.64 -0.75
CA VAL A 110 -3.08 -0.02 -1.67
C VAL A 110 -3.58 -1.31 -1.06
N ARG A 111 -4.89 -1.31 -0.78
CA ARG A 111 -5.63 -2.52 -0.45
C ARG A 111 -5.71 -3.40 -1.71
N ARG A 112 -5.25 -4.65 -1.65
CA ARG A 112 -5.59 -5.60 -2.70
C ARG A 112 -7.09 -5.89 -2.62
N HIS A 113 -7.80 -5.52 -3.67
CA HIS A 113 -9.16 -5.99 -3.89
C HIS A 113 -9.03 -7.30 -4.69
N ASP A 114 -9.10 -8.45 -4.00
CA ASP A 114 -9.57 -9.72 -4.59
C ASP A 114 -9.56 -10.87 -3.57
N ALA A 115 -10.68 -11.60 -3.54
CA ALA A 115 -11.05 -12.95 -3.05
C ALA A 115 -10.36 -13.63 -1.84
N ASP A 116 -9.23 -13.15 -1.35
CA ASP A 116 -8.44 -13.80 -0.31
C ASP A 116 -8.01 -12.75 0.73
N ALA A 117 -8.92 -12.48 1.67
CA ALA A 117 -8.78 -11.50 2.76
C ALA A 117 -7.62 -11.81 3.74
N SER A 118 -6.84 -12.84 3.48
CA SER A 118 -5.75 -13.35 4.31
C SER A 118 -4.40 -12.65 4.09
N ARG A 119 -4.23 -11.87 3.02
CA ARG A 119 -2.93 -11.22 2.68
C ARG A 119 -2.89 -9.72 3.01
N PRO A 120 -1.81 -9.20 3.63
CA PRO A 120 -1.66 -7.78 3.90
C PRO A 120 -1.58 -6.95 2.61
N GLY A 121 -2.16 -5.73 2.60
CA GLY A 121 -2.02 -4.76 1.51
C GLY A 121 -0.59 -4.25 1.31
N VAL A 122 -0.35 -3.56 0.19
CA VAL A 122 0.99 -3.16 -0.29
C VAL A 122 1.19 -1.66 -0.10
N TRP A 123 2.38 -1.28 0.37
CA TRP A 123 2.82 0.13 0.42
C TRP A 123 3.41 0.57 -0.92
N ILE A 124 3.00 1.73 -1.40
CA ILE A 124 3.55 2.41 -2.58
C ILE A 124 4.27 3.66 -2.10
N ASP A 125 5.58 3.77 -2.34
CA ASP A 125 6.29 5.01 -2.04
C ASP A 125 6.02 6.05 -3.13
N ALA A 126 5.30 7.13 -2.77
CA ALA A 126 5.10 8.29 -3.63
C ALA A 126 6.39 9.12 -3.86
N GLY A 127 7.52 8.73 -3.26
CA GLY A 127 8.77 9.49 -3.19
C GLY A 127 9.69 9.40 -4.40
N THR A 128 9.39 8.53 -5.36
CA THR A 128 10.12 8.51 -6.64
C THR A 128 9.10 8.75 -7.73
N LEU A 129 8.86 10.03 -8.05
CA LEU A 129 8.56 10.34 -9.44
C LEU A 129 9.68 9.65 -10.22
N PRO A 130 9.34 8.73 -11.13
CA PRO A 130 10.32 8.29 -12.07
C PRO A 130 10.98 9.50 -12.74
N PRO A 131 12.24 9.40 -13.19
CA PRO A 131 12.81 10.43 -14.06
C PRO A 131 11.79 10.78 -15.16
N ALA A 132 11.74 12.05 -15.57
CA ALA A 132 10.70 12.62 -16.44
C ALA A 132 10.38 11.82 -17.74
N SER A 133 11.20 10.83 -18.09
CA SER A 133 10.92 9.76 -19.05
C SER A 133 9.75 8.81 -18.69
N GLN A 134 9.10 8.97 -17.53
CA GLN A 134 8.02 8.09 -17.05
C GLN A 134 6.79 8.87 -16.52
N ILE A 135 6.73 10.21 -16.71
CA ILE A 135 5.52 10.99 -16.48
C ILE A 135 4.61 10.81 -17.71
N PHE A 136 3.72 9.82 -17.67
CA PHE A 136 2.70 9.63 -18.71
C PHE A 136 1.44 10.43 -18.38
N GLY A 137 1.44 11.69 -18.79
CA GLY A 137 0.25 12.48 -19.08
C GLY A 137 -0.17 12.30 -20.55
N GLU A 138 -0.31 11.04 -20.96
CA GLU A 138 -0.97 10.51 -22.16
C GLU A 138 -0.84 8.98 -21.99
N ARG A 139 -1.85 8.17 -22.32
CA ARG A 139 -1.81 6.72 -22.08
C ARG A 139 -0.48 6.11 -22.57
N PRO A 140 0.34 5.45 -21.72
CA PRO A 140 1.54 4.78 -22.20
C PRO A 140 1.13 3.74 -23.24
N PRO A 141 1.72 3.73 -24.45
CA PRO A 141 1.58 2.59 -25.33
C PRO A 141 2.20 1.42 -24.58
N VAL A 142 1.38 0.42 -24.27
CA VAL A 142 1.86 -0.87 -23.76
C VAL A 142 3.00 -1.30 -24.68
N THR A 143 4.25 -1.19 -24.22
CA THR A 143 5.36 -1.48 -25.11
C THR A 143 5.29 -2.97 -25.40
N ASN A 144 5.16 -3.33 -26.68
CA ASN A 144 5.01 -4.70 -27.15
C ASN A 144 6.05 -5.67 -26.53
N ARG A 145 7.19 -5.15 -26.02
CA ARG A 145 8.26 -5.87 -25.31
C ARG A 145 7.90 -6.35 -23.90
N GLY A 146 7.25 -5.52 -23.08
CA GLY A 146 6.87 -5.89 -21.72
C GLY A 146 5.84 -7.01 -21.73
N THR A 147 4.84 -6.87 -22.60
CA THR A 147 3.83 -7.89 -22.88
C THR A 147 4.45 -9.15 -23.47
N ALA A 148 5.41 -9.06 -24.40
CA ALA A 148 6.07 -10.24 -24.96
C ALA A 148 6.78 -11.11 -23.92
N ARG A 149 7.44 -10.53 -22.90
CA ARG A 149 8.12 -11.29 -21.82
C ARG A 149 7.16 -12.03 -20.89
N GLU A 150 6.00 -11.45 -20.59
CA GLU A 150 4.99 -12.12 -19.77
C GLU A 150 4.25 -13.19 -20.55
N LEU A 151 3.94 -12.93 -21.83
CA LEU A 151 3.25 -13.88 -22.70
C LEU A 151 4.13 -15.08 -23.09
N LEU A 152 5.44 -14.90 -23.29
CA LEU A 152 6.39 -15.99 -23.55
C LEU A 152 6.44 -17.00 -22.40
N ARG A 153 6.34 -16.54 -21.15
CA ARG A 153 6.30 -17.40 -19.96
C ARG A 153 5.06 -18.29 -19.89
N PHE A 154 3.96 -17.88 -20.54
CA PHE A 154 2.69 -18.60 -20.58
C PHE A 154 2.46 -19.43 -21.86
N ALA A 155 3.28 -19.24 -22.91
CA ALA A 155 3.06 -19.79 -24.25
C ALA A 155 4.00 -20.94 -24.66
N ALA A 156 4.69 -21.57 -23.70
CA ALA A 156 5.61 -22.68 -23.97
C ALA A 156 4.90 -23.79 -24.79
N GLY A 157 5.38 -24.04 -26.01
CA GLY A 157 4.88 -25.07 -26.93
C GLY A 157 3.95 -24.59 -28.08
N ALA A 158 3.59 -23.31 -28.15
CA ALA A 158 2.64 -22.79 -29.17
C ALA A 158 3.29 -21.97 -30.30
N ILE A 159 4.59 -21.70 -30.23
CA ILE A 159 5.34 -20.86 -31.17
C ILE A 159 6.58 -21.63 -31.62
N PRO A 160 6.95 -21.60 -32.93
CA PRO A 160 8.19 -22.20 -33.42
C PRO A 160 9.42 -21.69 -32.68
N ASP A 161 10.39 -22.55 -32.43
CA ASP A 161 11.54 -22.25 -31.58
C ASP A 161 12.36 -21.05 -32.09
N ASP A 162 12.49 -20.90 -33.40
CA ASP A 162 13.20 -19.77 -34.02
C ASP A 162 12.49 -18.42 -33.77
N GLN A 163 11.15 -18.44 -33.68
CA GLN A 163 10.35 -17.26 -33.36
C GLN A 163 10.42 -16.92 -31.86
N VAL A 164 10.49 -17.94 -30.99
CA VAL A 164 10.67 -17.76 -29.55
C VAL A 164 12.04 -17.12 -29.28
N ARG A 165 13.11 -17.69 -29.85
CA ARG A 165 14.48 -17.18 -29.67
C ARG A 165 14.66 -15.77 -30.21
N ALA A 166 14.09 -15.46 -31.38
CA ALA A 166 14.11 -14.10 -31.94
C ALA A 166 13.35 -13.10 -31.05
N LEU A 167 12.20 -13.49 -30.51
CA LEU A 167 11.40 -12.65 -29.62
C LEU A 167 12.07 -12.44 -28.26
N GLU A 168 12.80 -13.43 -27.73
CA GLU A 168 13.58 -13.33 -26.49
C GLU A 168 14.75 -12.36 -26.62
N LEU A 169 15.54 -12.47 -27.71
CA LEU A 169 16.66 -11.55 -27.98
C LEU A 169 16.14 -10.12 -28.19
N TRP A 170 15.05 -9.96 -28.94
CA TRP A 170 14.41 -8.65 -29.11
C TRP A 170 13.86 -8.09 -27.79
N ALA A 171 13.32 -8.94 -26.92
CA ALA A 171 12.87 -8.53 -25.59
C ALA A 171 14.06 -8.10 -24.69
N GLN A 172 15.25 -8.67 -24.90
CA GLN A 172 16.51 -8.29 -24.24
C GLN A 172 17.15 -7.01 -24.82
N SER A 173 16.52 -6.37 -25.81
CA SER A 173 16.95 -5.13 -26.48
C SER A 173 18.06 -5.31 -27.51
N GLU A 174 18.27 -6.52 -28.02
CA GLU A 174 19.15 -6.74 -29.17
C GLU A 174 18.60 -6.05 -30.43
N SER A 175 19.50 -5.54 -31.26
CA SER A 175 19.15 -4.92 -32.55
C SER A 175 18.72 -6.00 -33.56
N PHE A 176 17.94 -5.65 -34.59
CA PHE A 176 17.54 -6.63 -35.61
C PHE A 176 18.74 -7.15 -36.43
N ASP A 177 19.80 -6.36 -36.58
CA ASP A 177 21.06 -6.80 -37.17
C ASP A 177 21.75 -7.85 -36.30
N ASP A 178 21.77 -7.65 -34.99
CA ASP A 178 22.40 -8.59 -34.04
C ASP A 178 21.56 -9.85 -33.87
N ILE A 179 20.23 -9.74 -33.90
CA ILE A 179 19.31 -10.89 -33.95
C ILE A 179 19.51 -11.69 -35.24
N ALA A 180 19.63 -11.03 -36.39
CA ALA A 180 19.88 -11.70 -37.66
C ALA A 180 21.20 -12.47 -37.64
N LYS A 181 22.27 -11.87 -37.13
CA LYS A 181 23.57 -12.53 -36.95
C LYS A 181 23.50 -13.69 -35.96
N ALA A 182 22.83 -13.50 -34.82
CA ALA A 182 22.75 -14.50 -33.76
C ALA A 182 21.92 -15.74 -34.14
N LEU A 183 20.93 -15.58 -35.02
CA LEU A 183 20.03 -16.65 -35.47
C LEU A 183 20.27 -17.10 -36.91
N GLY A 184 21.24 -16.51 -37.61
CA GLY A 184 21.60 -16.89 -38.98
C GLY A 184 20.59 -16.46 -40.05
N PHE A 185 19.81 -15.39 -39.81
CA PHE A 185 18.91 -14.84 -40.83
C PHE A 185 19.68 -14.04 -41.88
N ALA A 186 19.16 -13.98 -43.11
CA ALA A 186 19.86 -13.35 -44.24
C ALA A 186 19.91 -11.82 -44.12
N SER A 187 19.03 -11.21 -43.32
CA SER A 187 19.02 -9.75 -43.11
C SER A 187 18.27 -9.35 -41.84
N ALA A 188 18.50 -8.11 -41.38
CA ALA A 188 17.73 -7.50 -40.30
C ALA A 188 16.22 -7.39 -40.61
N GLN A 189 15.84 -7.22 -41.89
CA GLN A 189 14.44 -7.22 -42.30
C GLN A 189 13.77 -8.58 -42.09
N GLU A 190 14.52 -9.67 -42.29
CA GLU A 190 14.04 -11.02 -42.02
C GLU A 190 13.87 -11.25 -40.51
N ALA A 191 14.84 -10.83 -39.69
CA ALA A 191 14.72 -10.87 -38.23
C ALA A 191 13.49 -10.08 -37.73
N GLU A 192 13.27 -8.88 -38.27
CA GLU A 192 12.11 -8.06 -37.93
C GLU A 192 10.78 -8.76 -38.29
N LYS A 193 10.71 -9.36 -39.48
CA LYS A 193 9.51 -10.10 -39.94
C LYS A 193 9.19 -11.26 -39.00
N ILE A 194 10.21 -12.01 -38.56
CA ILE A 194 10.07 -13.14 -37.63
C ILE A 194 9.59 -12.67 -36.25
N VAL A 195 10.16 -11.59 -35.70
CA VAL A 195 9.73 -11.01 -34.42
C VAL A 195 8.27 -10.52 -34.49
N ARG A 196 7.89 -9.84 -35.58
CA ARG A 196 6.49 -9.40 -35.79
C ARG A 196 5.52 -10.57 -35.89
N ALA A 197 5.90 -11.65 -36.59
CA ALA A 197 5.08 -12.86 -36.69
C ALA A 197 4.86 -13.52 -35.32
N ALA A 198 5.88 -13.53 -34.46
CA ALA A 198 5.79 -14.05 -33.09
C ALA A 198 4.81 -13.22 -32.24
N ILE A 199 4.91 -11.88 -32.30
CA ILE A 199 4.00 -10.96 -31.58
C ILE A 199 2.55 -11.14 -32.05
N GLU A 200 2.32 -11.27 -33.35
CA GLU A 200 0.97 -11.44 -33.90
C GLU A 200 0.34 -12.77 -33.48
N ARG A 201 1.12 -13.86 -33.43
CA ARG A 201 0.63 -15.16 -32.92
C ARG A 201 0.23 -15.08 -31.44
N LEU A 202 1.03 -14.38 -30.63
CA LEU A 202 0.68 -14.12 -29.23
C LEU A 202 -0.62 -13.33 -29.13
N ARG A 203 -0.76 -12.23 -29.88
CA ARG A 203 -2.00 -11.42 -29.88
C ARG A 203 -3.24 -12.23 -30.24
N ARG A 204 -3.17 -13.09 -31.26
CA ARG A 204 -4.30 -13.94 -31.67
C ARG A 204 -4.73 -14.92 -30.57
N ARG A 205 -3.77 -15.46 -29.81
CA ARG A 205 -4.07 -16.43 -28.75
C ARG A 205 -4.65 -15.80 -27.49
N PHE A 206 -4.19 -14.60 -27.13
CA PHE A 206 -4.64 -13.88 -25.94
C PHE A 206 -5.81 -12.91 -26.24
N ARG A 207 -6.35 -12.93 -27.46
CA ARG A 207 -7.61 -12.25 -27.76
C ARG A 207 -8.73 -12.93 -26.96
N PRO A 208 -9.50 -12.20 -26.14
CA PRO A 208 -10.62 -12.79 -25.42
C PRO A 208 -11.66 -13.33 -26.41
N THR A 209 -12.13 -14.56 -26.17
CA THR A 209 -13.25 -15.16 -26.91
C THR A 209 -14.56 -14.55 -26.44
N GLU A 210 -14.81 -13.28 -26.75
CA GLU A 210 -16.14 -12.67 -26.71
C GLU A 210 -16.73 -12.71 -28.13
N ASP A 211 -17.19 -13.89 -28.56
CA ASP A 211 -18.18 -14.06 -29.65
C ASP A 211 -18.41 -15.55 -29.97
N ARG A 212 -19.10 -16.27 -29.07
CA ARG A 212 -19.84 -17.51 -29.42
C ARG A 212 -21.03 -17.71 -28.47
N LEU A 213 -21.90 -16.71 -28.35
CA LEU A 213 -23.30 -16.88 -27.96
C LEU A 213 -24.14 -15.81 -28.65
N SER A 214 -24.44 -16.05 -29.92
CA SER A 214 -25.64 -15.57 -30.63
C SER A 214 -25.94 -16.57 -31.74
#